data_AF-A0A661X3S0-F1
#
_entry.id   AF-A0A661X3S0-F1
#
_cell.length_a   1.000
_cell.length_b   1.000
_cell.length_c   1.000
_cell.angle_alpha   90.00
_cell.angle_beta   90.00
_cell.angle_gamma   90.00
#
_symmetry.space_group_name_H-M   'P 1'
#
loop_
_entity.id
_entity.type
_entity.pdbx_description
1 polymer ?
#
loop_
_entity_poly.entity_id
_entity_poly.type
_entity_poly.pdbx_seq_one_letter_code
_entity_poly.pdbx_strand_id
1 'polypeptide(L)' 'PPGRTMLPIRFIAENLGCKVDWNAELREVTITYPGE' A
#
# COMPACT_ATOMS: atom_id res chain seq x y z
N PRO A 1 18.29 -12.57 12.88
CA PRO A 1 17.64 -11.40 13.51
C PRO A 1 16.11 -11.55 13.51
N PRO A 2 15.48 -11.84 14.67
CA PRO A 2 14.03 -11.98 14.78
C PRO A 2 13.38 -10.60 14.93
N GLY A 3 12.19 -10.44 14.34
CA GLY A 3 11.30 -9.31 14.62
C GLY A 3 11.01 -8.40 13.44
N ARG A 4 10.46 -8.95 12.35
CA ARG A 4 9.73 -8.14 11.37
C ARG A 4 8.26 -8.54 11.47
N THR A 5 7.40 -7.57 11.78
CA THR A 5 5.95 -7.77 11.78
C THR A 5 5.42 -7.33 10.43
N MET A 6 4.76 -8.24 9.72
CA MET A 6 4.08 -7.92 8.48
C MET A 6 2.73 -7.29 8.80
N LEU A 7 2.47 -6.15 8.18
CA LEU A 7 1.21 -5.43 8.31
C LEU A 7 0.51 -5.31 6.95
N PRO A 8 -0.83 -5.28 6.93
CA PRO A 8 -1.58 -5.09 5.70
C PRO A 8 -1.39 -3.67 5.17
N ILE A 9 -0.54 -3.52 4.15
CA ILE A 9 -0.19 -2.20 3.59
C ILE A 9 -1.40 -1.41 3.10
N ARG A 10 -2.39 -2.08 2.50
CA ARG A 10 -3.62 -1.45 2.01
C ARG A 10 -4.37 -0.72 3.12
N PHE A 11 -4.52 -1.35 4.28
CA PHE A 11 -5.21 -0.75 5.43
C PHE A 11 -4.51 0.51 5.92
N ILE A 12 -3.18 0.49 6.00
CA ILE A 12 -2.40 1.63 6.44
C ILE A 12 -2.49 2.76 5.40
N ALA A 13 -2.30 2.45 4.12
CA ALA A 13 -2.31 3.43 3.04
C ALA A 13 -3.67 4.14 2.90
N GLU A 14 -4.78 3.40 2.94
CA GLU A 14 -6.14 3.98 2.90
C GLU A 14 -6.40 4.91 4.08
N ASN A 15 -5.96 4.55 5.29
CA ASN A 15 -6.10 5.40 6.47
C ASN A 15 -5.24 6.67 6.43
N LEU A 16 -4.16 6.67 5.65
CA LEU A 16 -3.34 7.85 5.38
C LEU A 16 -3.89 8.72 4.24
N GLY A 17 -5.05 8.34 3.67
CA GLY A 17 -5.68 9.05 2.54
C GLY A 17 -5.07 8.71 1.18
N CYS A 18 -4.19 7.70 1.09
CA CYS A 18 -3.61 7.27 -0.18
C CYS A 18 -4.63 6.54 -1.06
N LYS A 19 -4.51 6.75 -2.37
CA LYS A 19 -5.18 5.91 -3.37
C LYS A 19 -4.35 4.66 -3.61
N VAL A 20 -4.98 3.49 -3.56
CA VAL A 20 -4.34 2.20 -3.82
C VAL A 20 -5.01 1.56 -5.03
N ASP A 21 -4.24 1.32 -6.09
CA ASP A 21 -4.69 0.67 -7.31
C ASP A 21 -3.95 -0.66 -7.51
N TRP A 22 -4.67 -1.68 -8.00
CA TRP A 22 -4.11 -3.00 -8.31
C TRP A 22 -4.13 -3.26 -9.82
N ASN A 23 -2.96 -3.54 -10.39
CA ASN A 23 -2.82 -4.02 -11.76
C ASN A 23 -2.63 -5.54 -11.75
N ALA A 24 -3.67 -6.28 -12.11
CA ALA A 24 -3.65 -7.75 -12.10
C ALA A 24 -2.77 -8.36 -13.19
N GLU A 25 -2.60 -7.68 -14.33
CA GLU A 25 -1.80 -8.17 -15.46
C GLU A 25 -0.31 -8.12 -15.11
N LEU A 26 0.14 -7.01 -14.50
CA LEU A 26 1.52 -6.80 -14.08
C LEU A 26 1.82 -7.33 -12.69
N ARG A 27 0.79 -7.71 -11.93
CA ARG A 27 0.86 -8.05 -10.50
C ARG A 27 1.51 -6.94 -9.67
N GLU A 28 1.11 -5.70 -9.95
CA GLU A 28 1.68 -4.51 -9.35
C GLU A 28 0.65 -3.74 -8.52
N VAL A 29 1.08 -3.24 -7.36
CA VAL A 29 0.30 -2.32 -6.53
C VAL A 29 0.87 -0.91 -6.70
N THR A 30 0.04 0.03 -7.14
CA THR A 30 0.40 1.46 -7.20
C THR A 30 -0.25 2.18 -6.03
N ILE A 31 0.55 2.91 -5.25
CA ILE A 31 0.06 3.73 -4.13
C ILE A 31 0.35 5.19 -4.45
N THR A 32 -0.69 6.00 -4.57
CA THR A 32 -0.57 7.45 -4.79
C THR A 32 -0.85 8.16 -3.47
N TYR A 33 0.17 8.82 -2.93
CA TYR A 33 0.04 9.69 -1.76
C TYR A 33 -0.63 11.01 -2.17
N PRO A 34 -1.66 11.49 -1.45
CA PRO A 34 -2.43 12.68 -1.82
C PRO A 34 -1.71 14.00 -1.49
N GLY A 35 -0.39 13.97 -1.29
CA GLY A 35 0.40 15.17 -1.00
C GLY A 35 0.45 16.10 -2.21
N GLU A 36 0.23 17.40 -1.97
CA GLU A 36 0.59 18.49 -2.89
C GLU A 36 2.02 18.36 -3.44
#